data_AF-U6DPJ0-F1
#
_entry.id   AF-U6DPJ0-F1
#
_cell.length_a   1.000
_cell.length_b   1.000
_cell.length_c   1.000
_cell.angle_alpha   90.00
_cell.angle_beta   90.00
_cell.angle_gamma   90.00
#
_symmetry.space_group_name_H-M   'P 1'
#
loop_
_entity.id
_entity.type
_entity.pdbx_description
1 polymer ?
#
loop_
_entity_poly.entity_id
_entity_poly.type
_entity_poly.pdbx_seq_one_letter_code
_entity_poly.pdbx_strand_id
1 'polypeptide(L)'
;CGGDGTVGWVLAALEEMRHRLACPEPSVAILPLGTGNDLGRVLRWGAGYSGEDPFSVLVSVDEADAVLMDRWTILLDAHEAGAAEDSVADVEPPKIVQMSNYCGIGIDAELSLDFHQAREEEPGKFTSRFHNKGVYVRVGLQKISHSRGLHKEIRLQVEQQEVELPSIEGLIFINIPSWGSGADLWGSDSDSRFEKPRMDDGLLEVVGVTGVMHMGQVQGGLRSGIRIAQGSYFRVTLLKATPVQVDGEP
;
A
#
# COMPACT_ATOMS: atom_id res chain seq x y z
N CYS A 1 -7.28 -1.82 18.36
CA CYS A 1 -8.52 -1.45 17.61
C CYS A 1 -8.22 -0.24 16.75
N GLY A 2 -8.49 -0.29 15.44
CA GLY A 2 -8.13 0.80 14.52
C GLY A 2 -8.20 0.38 13.05
N GLY A 3 -7.75 1.24 12.15
CA GLY A 3 -7.53 0.91 10.74
C GLY A 3 -6.09 0.45 10.48
N ASP A 4 -5.73 0.25 9.20
CA ASP A 4 -4.40 -0.22 8.80
C ASP A 4 -3.27 0.70 9.32
N GLY A 5 -3.43 2.03 9.24
CA GLY A 5 -2.45 2.97 9.80
C GLY A 5 -2.26 2.85 11.32
N THR A 6 -3.31 2.50 12.08
CA THR A 6 -3.18 2.23 13.52
C THR A 6 -2.37 0.96 13.76
N VAL A 7 -2.58 -0.07 12.94
CA VAL A 7 -1.82 -1.33 13.03
C VAL A 7 -0.35 -1.06 12.71
N GLY A 8 -0.05 -0.33 11.64
CA GLY A 8 1.32 0.07 11.28
C GLY A 8 2.03 0.83 12.40
N TRP A 9 1.34 1.78 13.05
CA TRP A 9 1.89 2.50 14.20
C TRP A 9 2.22 1.58 15.39
N VAL A 10 1.32 0.64 15.72
CA VAL A 10 1.57 -0.34 16.79
C VAL A 10 2.78 -1.22 16.47
N LEU A 11 2.88 -1.71 15.24
CA LEU A 11 4.00 -2.56 14.81
C LEU A 11 5.34 -1.81 14.87
N ALA A 12 5.37 -0.54 14.44
CA ALA A 12 6.55 0.30 14.55
C ALA A 12 6.96 0.54 16.02
N ALA A 13 6.01 0.80 16.91
CA ALA A 13 6.28 0.99 18.34
C ALA A 13 6.81 -0.28 19.01
N LEU A 14 6.27 -1.46 18.65
CA LEU A 14 6.76 -2.76 19.13
C LEU A 14 8.20 -3.03 18.66
N GLU A 15 8.53 -2.66 17.43
CA GLU A 15 9.86 -2.81 16.87
C GLU A 15 10.89 -1.90 17.56
N GLU A 16 10.56 -0.63 17.79
CA GLU A 16 11.43 0.32 18.51
C GLU A 16 11.75 -0.15 19.93
N MET A 17 10.75 -0.69 20.64
CA MET A 17 10.89 -1.15 22.01
C MET A 17 11.28 -2.62 22.14
N ARG A 18 11.48 -3.35 21.03
CA ARG A 18 11.71 -4.81 20.97
C ARG A 18 12.70 -5.32 22.02
N HIS A 19 13.83 -4.64 22.17
CA HIS A 19 14.91 -5.00 23.11
C HIS A 19 14.56 -4.84 24.59
N ARG A 20 13.46 -4.15 24.91
CA ARG A 20 12.96 -3.89 26.27
C ARG A 20 11.74 -4.74 26.63
N LEU A 21 11.13 -5.40 25.65
CA LEU A 21 9.94 -6.21 25.87
C LEU A 21 10.32 -7.57 26.45
N ALA A 22 9.51 -8.08 27.37
CA ALA A 22 9.64 -9.45 27.87
C ALA A 22 9.37 -10.49 26.75
N CYS A 23 8.45 -10.15 25.83
CA CYS A 23 8.20 -10.87 24.59
C CYS A 23 8.62 -9.97 23.41
N PRO A 24 9.74 -10.25 22.73
CA PRO A 24 10.26 -9.38 21.68
C PRO A 24 9.37 -9.27 20.43
N GLU A 25 8.59 -10.30 20.13
CA GLU A 25 7.74 -10.39 18.93
C GLU A 25 6.34 -10.88 19.33
N PRO A 26 5.54 -10.04 20.01
CA PRO A 26 4.20 -10.43 20.43
C PRO A 26 3.25 -10.48 19.22
N SER A 27 2.34 -11.45 19.21
CA SER A 27 1.26 -11.52 18.22
C SER A 27 0.29 -10.34 18.40
N VAL A 28 -0.18 -9.79 17.27
CA VAL A 28 -1.10 -8.65 17.24
C VAL A 28 -2.40 -9.06 16.55
N ALA A 29 -3.52 -8.92 17.28
CA ALA A 29 -4.86 -9.08 16.72
C ALA A 29 -5.45 -7.73 16.30
N ILE A 30 -6.29 -7.74 15.26
CA ILE A 30 -6.87 -6.52 14.69
C ILE A 30 -8.36 -6.47 15.01
N LEU A 31 -8.80 -5.37 15.62
CA LEU A 31 -10.23 -5.00 15.60
C LEU A 31 -10.41 -3.90 14.54
N PRO A 32 -10.98 -4.22 13.36
CA PRO A 32 -10.95 -3.34 12.19
C PRO A 32 -11.98 -2.21 12.30
N LEU A 33 -11.52 -1.02 12.69
CA LEU A 33 -12.37 0.17 12.86
C LEU A 33 -12.20 1.20 11.72
N GLY A 34 -11.25 0.99 10.82
CA GLY A 34 -10.98 1.88 9.69
C GLY A 34 -11.96 1.70 8.51
N THR A 35 -11.67 2.39 7.42
CA THR A 35 -12.46 2.29 6.17
C THR A 35 -11.93 1.21 5.22
N GLY A 36 -10.59 1.13 5.05
CA GLY A 36 -9.90 0.12 4.24
C GLY A 36 -9.92 -1.25 4.92
N ASN A 37 -9.15 -1.39 6.01
CA ASN A 37 -8.97 -2.62 6.79
C ASN A 37 -8.51 -3.78 5.91
N ASP A 38 -7.51 -3.56 5.08
CA ASP A 38 -6.94 -4.57 4.19
C ASP A 38 -6.23 -5.66 5.02
N LEU A 39 -5.47 -5.30 6.07
CA LEU A 39 -4.89 -6.29 6.99
C LEU A 39 -5.96 -7.10 7.71
N GLY A 40 -7.02 -6.44 8.15
CA GLY A 40 -8.15 -7.12 8.80
C GLY A 40 -8.80 -8.16 7.89
N ARG A 41 -8.91 -7.89 6.58
CA ARG A 41 -9.43 -8.85 5.60
C ARG A 41 -8.49 -10.04 5.41
N VAL A 42 -7.22 -9.76 5.16
CA VAL A 42 -6.21 -10.78 4.85
C VAL A 42 -5.98 -11.71 6.04
N LEU A 43 -5.89 -11.14 7.25
CA LEU A 43 -5.74 -11.87 8.51
C LEU A 43 -7.06 -12.41 9.08
N ARG A 44 -8.16 -12.27 8.33
CA ARG A 44 -9.51 -12.81 8.66
C ARG A 44 -10.15 -12.24 9.93
N TRP A 45 -9.67 -11.12 10.44
CA TRP A 45 -10.36 -10.31 11.46
C TRP A 45 -11.59 -9.57 10.93
N GLY A 46 -11.76 -9.54 9.60
CA GLY A 46 -12.97 -9.08 8.93
C GLY A 46 -12.85 -7.69 8.32
N ALA A 47 -13.92 -7.32 7.61
CA ALA A 47 -13.98 -6.10 6.81
C ALA A 47 -14.17 -4.81 7.63
N GLY A 48 -14.64 -4.97 8.86
CA GLY A 48 -14.81 -3.92 9.84
C GLY A 48 -15.77 -4.33 10.94
N TYR A 49 -15.60 -3.74 12.11
CA TYR A 49 -16.41 -3.99 13.31
C TYR A 49 -17.80 -3.37 13.18
N SER A 50 -18.81 -4.08 13.65
CA SER A 50 -20.23 -3.70 13.58
C SER A 50 -20.94 -3.77 14.93
N GLY A 51 -20.19 -3.87 16.03
CA GLY A 51 -20.75 -3.90 17.39
C GLY A 51 -20.85 -5.30 17.98
N GLU A 52 -20.01 -6.22 17.52
CA GLU A 52 -19.86 -7.57 18.07
C GLU A 52 -19.52 -7.51 19.58
N ASP A 53 -20.03 -8.48 20.34
CA ASP A 53 -19.79 -8.51 21.78
C ASP A 53 -18.28 -8.65 22.12
N PRO A 54 -17.73 -7.86 23.05
CA PRO A 54 -16.30 -7.91 23.36
C PRO A 54 -15.81 -9.28 23.84
N PHE A 55 -16.64 -10.09 24.50
CA PHE A 55 -16.23 -11.41 24.96
C PHE A 55 -16.00 -12.36 23.77
N SER A 56 -16.84 -12.31 22.73
CA SER A 56 -16.63 -13.14 21.53
C SER A 56 -15.37 -12.74 20.76
N VAL A 57 -15.04 -11.45 20.74
CA VAL A 57 -13.76 -10.96 20.18
C VAL A 57 -12.58 -11.51 20.97
N LEU A 58 -12.63 -11.49 22.31
CA LEU A 58 -11.55 -12.03 23.14
C LEU A 58 -11.36 -13.54 22.97
N VAL A 59 -12.46 -14.30 22.86
CA VAL A 59 -12.40 -15.74 22.52
C VAL A 59 -11.75 -15.94 21.15
N SER A 60 -12.10 -15.12 20.16
CA SER A 60 -11.50 -15.20 18.82
C SER A 60 -10.00 -14.90 18.85
N VAL A 61 -9.53 -14.04 19.75
CA VAL A 61 -8.09 -13.75 19.97
C VAL A 61 -7.38 -14.91 20.64
N ASP A 62 -7.99 -15.54 21.65
CA ASP A 62 -7.43 -16.68 22.36
C ASP A 62 -7.29 -17.93 21.46
N GLU A 63 -8.28 -18.15 20.58
CA GLU A 63 -8.32 -19.30 19.66
C GLU A 63 -7.58 -19.07 18.34
N ALA A 64 -7.07 -17.86 18.08
CA ALA A 64 -6.45 -17.52 16.80
C ALA A 64 -5.06 -18.16 16.64
N ASP A 65 -4.78 -18.66 15.44
CA ASP A 65 -3.44 -19.04 15.03
C ASP A 65 -2.60 -17.80 14.70
N ALA A 66 -1.38 -17.76 15.20
CA ALA A 66 -0.40 -16.75 14.82
C ALA A 66 0.14 -17.05 13.41
N VAL A 67 0.23 -16.00 12.59
CA VAL A 67 0.83 -16.03 11.26
C VAL A 67 1.93 -14.99 11.16
N LEU A 68 2.92 -15.27 10.31
CA LEU A 68 3.97 -14.31 10.00
C LEU A 68 3.52 -13.36 8.90
N MET A 69 4.10 -12.16 8.91
CA MET A 69 3.88 -11.14 7.89
C MET A 69 5.18 -10.37 7.69
N ASP A 70 5.60 -10.26 6.45
CA ASP A 70 6.75 -9.48 6.06
C ASP A 70 6.47 -7.99 6.23
N ARG A 71 7.51 -7.26 6.64
CA ARG A 71 7.49 -5.80 6.75
C ARG A 71 8.64 -5.23 5.96
N TRP A 72 8.32 -4.21 5.18
CA TRP A 72 9.20 -3.71 4.14
C TRP A 72 9.73 -2.32 4.50
N THR A 73 11.02 -2.13 4.29
CA THR A 73 11.65 -0.82 4.45
C THR A 73 11.77 -0.15 3.09
N ILE A 74 11.20 1.04 2.97
CA ILE A 74 11.30 1.89 1.79
C ILE A 74 12.26 3.03 2.12
N LEU A 75 13.32 3.16 1.32
CA LEU A 75 14.23 4.29 1.36
C LEU A 75 13.86 5.27 0.24
N LEU A 76 13.41 6.46 0.62
CA LEU A 76 13.14 7.56 -0.30
C LEU A 76 14.35 8.49 -0.27
N ASP A 77 15.10 8.53 -1.37
CA ASP A 77 16.30 9.33 -1.52
C ASP A 77 16.14 10.33 -2.68
N ALA A 78 16.32 11.62 -2.38
CA ALA A 78 16.24 12.69 -3.36
C ALA A 78 17.63 12.89 -4.00
N HIS A 79 17.93 12.13 -5.05
CA HIS A 79 19.16 12.32 -5.82
C HIS A 79 18.94 13.37 -6.93
N GLU A 80 19.59 14.53 -6.82
CA GLU A 80 19.65 15.47 -7.95
C GLU A 80 20.54 14.90 -9.06
N ALA A 81 19.95 14.58 -10.21
CA ALA A 81 20.69 14.21 -11.41
C ALA A 81 21.38 15.46 -11.99
N GLY A 82 22.61 15.77 -11.53
CA GLY A 82 23.47 16.76 -12.17
C GLY A 82 24.16 17.78 -11.26
N ALA A 83 24.25 17.56 -9.95
CA ALA A 83 25.07 18.42 -9.09
C ALA A 83 26.54 18.34 -9.55
N ALA A 84 27.02 19.40 -10.20
CA ALA A 84 28.44 19.67 -10.32
C ALA A 84 29.03 19.69 -8.90
N GLU A 85 30.22 19.13 -8.71
CA GLU A 85 30.88 18.84 -7.42
C GLU A 85 31.08 20.05 -6.47
N ASP A 86 30.60 21.26 -6.82
CA ASP A 86 30.86 22.53 -6.13
C ASP A 86 29.62 23.28 -5.60
N SER A 87 28.41 22.72 -5.67
CA SER A 87 27.25 23.33 -4.98
C SER A 87 26.83 22.48 -3.78
N VAL A 88 26.95 23.05 -2.57
CA VAL A 88 26.33 22.52 -1.34
C VAL A 88 24.82 22.70 -1.47
N ALA A 89 24.18 21.87 -2.29
CA ALA A 89 22.73 21.79 -2.36
C ALA A 89 22.23 21.21 -1.04
N ASP A 90 21.21 21.84 -0.47
CA ASP A 90 20.51 21.41 0.74
C ASP A 90 19.67 20.16 0.39
N VAL A 91 20.36 19.04 0.16
CA VAL A 91 19.72 17.77 -0.21
C VAL A 91 18.98 17.26 1.02
N GLU A 92 17.66 17.16 0.91
CA GLU A 92 16.82 16.62 1.98
C GLU A 92 17.31 15.21 2.35
N PRO A 93 17.50 14.91 3.65
CA PRO A 93 18.02 13.62 4.05
C PRO A 93 17.08 12.49 3.61
N PRO A 94 17.61 11.31 3.28
CA PRO A 94 16.78 10.18 2.89
C PRO A 94 15.72 9.86 3.96
N LYS A 95 14.47 9.72 3.52
CA LYS A 95 13.35 9.35 4.39
C LYS A 95 13.18 7.84 4.38
N ILE A 96 13.16 7.23 5.56
CA ILE A 96 12.90 5.80 5.73
C ILE A 96 11.44 5.62 6.15
N VAL A 97 10.70 4.80 5.40
CA VAL A 97 9.30 4.49 5.67
C VAL A 97 9.15 2.97 5.82
N GLN A 98 8.34 2.54 6.79
CA GLN A 98 7.97 1.14 6.97
C GLN A 98 6.62 0.88 6.27
N MET A 99 6.54 -0.19 5.50
CA MET A 99 5.36 -0.62 4.77
C MET A 99 4.92 -2.01 5.21
N SER A 100 3.62 -2.18 5.43
CA SER A 100 3.00 -3.47 5.78
C SER A 100 2.05 -3.97 4.71
N ASN A 101 1.42 -3.10 3.92
CA ASN A 101 0.39 -3.47 2.96
C ASN A 101 0.86 -3.27 1.53
N TYR A 102 1.04 -2.01 1.13
CA TYR A 102 1.35 -1.68 -0.25
C TYR A 102 1.88 -0.25 -0.40
N CYS A 103 2.66 -0.03 -1.47
CA CYS A 103 3.19 1.26 -1.88
C CYS A 103 2.76 1.53 -3.32
N GLY A 104 2.23 2.72 -3.57
CA GLY A 104 1.76 3.15 -4.88
C GLY A 104 2.55 4.32 -5.42
N ILE A 105 2.79 4.34 -6.73
CA ILE A 105 3.44 5.45 -7.46
C ILE A 105 2.53 5.85 -8.63
N GLY A 106 2.35 7.14 -8.83
CA GLY A 106 1.51 7.68 -9.92
C GLY A 106 0.05 7.80 -9.53
N ILE A 107 -0.87 7.33 -10.40
CA ILE A 107 -2.31 7.61 -10.23
C ILE A 107 -2.88 7.10 -8.91
N ASP A 108 -2.41 5.98 -8.38
CA ASP A 108 -2.83 5.46 -7.07
C ASP A 108 -2.47 6.43 -5.92
N ALA A 109 -1.22 6.88 -5.90
CA ALA A 109 -0.75 7.85 -4.92
C ALA A 109 -1.42 9.23 -5.06
N GLU A 110 -1.69 9.66 -6.29
CA GLU A 110 -2.39 10.92 -6.53
C GLU A 110 -3.83 10.89 -5.98
N LEU A 111 -4.54 9.78 -6.14
CA LEU A 111 -5.87 9.62 -5.54
C LEU A 111 -5.82 9.59 -4.01
N SER A 112 -4.82 8.93 -3.43
CA SER A 112 -4.59 8.94 -1.98
C SER A 112 -4.30 10.35 -1.46
N LEU A 113 -3.49 11.13 -2.16
CA LEU A 113 -3.19 12.53 -1.81
C LEU A 113 -4.44 13.41 -1.84
N ASP A 114 -5.21 13.35 -2.92
CA ASP A 114 -6.44 14.14 -3.06
C ASP A 114 -7.49 13.75 -1.99
N PHE A 115 -7.60 12.45 -1.65
CA PHE A 115 -8.44 11.98 -0.56
C PHE A 115 -7.95 12.48 0.81
N HIS A 116 -6.64 12.45 1.04
CA HIS A 116 -6.02 12.94 2.26
C HIS A 116 -6.29 14.44 2.45
N GLN A 117 -6.10 15.25 1.41
CA GLN A 117 -6.39 16.69 1.44
C GLN A 117 -7.87 16.97 1.74
N ALA A 118 -8.79 16.26 1.07
CA ALA A 118 -10.23 16.40 1.35
C ALA A 118 -10.57 16.02 2.81
N ARG A 119 -9.85 15.04 3.39
CA ARG A 119 -10.00 14.63 4.79
C ARG A 119 -9.50 15.68 5.77
N GLU A 120 -8.36 16.32 5.48
CA GLU A 120 -7.80 17.38 6.31
C GLU A 120 -8.63 18.66 6.28
N GLU A 121 -9.22 19.00 5.13
CA GLU A 121 -10.09 20.18 4.98
C GLU A 121 -11.36 20.07 5.84
N GLU A 122 -11.99 18.89 5.91
CA GLU A 122 -13.26 18.71 6.63
C GLU A 122 -13.32 17.38 7.44
N PRO A 123 -12.53 17.21 8.52
CA PRO A 123 -12.42 15.93 9.24
C PRO A 123 -13.75 15.40 9.77
N GLY A 124 -14.68 16.29 10.16
CA GLY A 124 -16.00 15.93 10.68
C GLY A 124 -16.90 15.20 9.68
N LYS A 125 -16.61 15.28 8.37
CA LYS A 125 -17.34 14.55 7.33
C LYS A 125 -16.85 13.11 7.14
N PHE A 126 -15.69 12.75 7.68
CA PHE A 126 -15.03 11.45 7.43
C PHE A 126 -15.30 10.38 8.51
N THR A 127 -16.45 10.48 9.17
CA THR A 127 -16.85 9.60 10.29
C THR A 127 -17.57 8.33 9.86
N SER A 128 -17.93 8.20 8.58
CA SER A 128 -18.67 7.05 8.04
C SER A 128 -17.88 6.35 6.93
N ARG A 129 -17.69 5.04 7.07
CA ARG A 129 -17.01 4.19 6.07
C ARG A 129 -17.62 4.30 4.68
N PHE A 130 -18.95 4.34 4.58
CA PHE A 130 -19.66 4.47 3.31
C PHE A 130 -19.40 5.83 2.65
N HIS A 131 -19.45 6.91 3.44
CA HIS A 131 -19.17 8.26 2.95
C HIS A 131 -17.73 8.39 2.46
N ASN A 132 -16.77 7.87 3.24
CA ASN A 132 -15.35 7.90 2.89
C ASN A 132 -15.10 7.21 1.54
N LYS A 133 -15.71 6.03 1.32
CA LYS A 133 -15.65 5.34 0.02
C LYS A 133 -16.25 6.18 -1.11
N GLY A 134 -17.37 6.86 -0.86
CA GLY A 134 -17.99 7.76 -1.84
C GLY A 134 -17.10 8.95 -2.22
N VAL A 135 -16.37 9.54 -1.27
CA VAL A 135 -15.39 10.61 -1.54
C VAL A 135 -14.28 10.10 -2.45
N TYR A 136 -13.73 8.92 -2.16
CA TYR A 136 -12.68 8.31 -2.98
C TYR A 136 -13.13 8.12 -4.44
N VAL A 137 -14.35 7.62 -4.64
CA VAL A 137 -14.95 7.50 -5.98
C VAL A 137 -15.08 8.87 -6.65
N ARG A 138 -15.56 9.89 -5.94
CA ARG A 138 -15.73 11.25 -6.50
C ARG A 138 -14.40 11.83 -6.98
N VAL A 139 -13.35 11.72 -6.17
CA VAL A 139 -12.00 12.17 -6.50
C VAL A 139 -11.47 11.41 -7.72
N GLY A 140 -11.64 10.07 -7.74
CA GLY A 140 -11.29 9.24 -8.90
C GLY A 140 -11.94 9.71 -10.20
N LEU A 141 -13.25 9.97 -10.18
CA LEU A 141 -13.98 10.40 -11.38
C LEU A 141 -13.44 11.71 -11.98
N GLN A 142 -12.84 12.61 -11.18
CA GLN A 142 -12.27 13.87 -11.65
C GLN A 142 -10.98 13.68 -12.46
N LYS A 143 -10.32 12.52 -12.36
CA LYS A 143 -9.02 12.25 -12.99
C LYS A 143 -9.11 11.41 -14.27
N ILE A 144 -10.30 10.92 -14.64
CA ILE A 144 -10.51 10.03 -15.81
C ILE A 144 -9.99 10.62 -17.13
N SER A 145 -10.05 11.95 -17.30
CA SER A 145 -9.64 12.62 -18.54
C SER A 145 -8.13 12.88 -18.65
N HIS A 146 -7.36 12.61 -17.60
CA HIS A 146 -5.92 12.88 -17.56
C HIS A 146 -5.13 11.64 -17.96
N SER A 147 -4.72 11.57 -19.23
CA SER A 147 -3.82 10.50 -19.69
C SER A 147 -2.40 10.74 -19.16
N ARG A 148 -1.84 9.71 -18.51
CA ARG A 148 -0.48 9.74 -17.93
C ARG A 148 0.40 8.68 -18.60
N GLY A 149 1.69 8.95 -18.64
CA GLY A 149 2.70 8.05 -19.21
C GLY A 149 3.72 7.64 -18.17
N LEU A 150 3.28 7.11 -17.02
CA LEU A 150 4.17 6.84 -15.88
C LEU A 150 5.37 5.96 -16.27
N HIS A 151 5.14 4.95 -17.12
CA HIS A 151 6.18 4.07 -17.67
C HIS A 151 7.34 4.78 -18.38
N LYS A 152 7.16 6.03 -18.83
CA LYS A 152 8.22 6.86 -19.43
C LYS A 152 8.93 7.75 -18.42
N GLU A 153 8.35 7.89 -17.24
CA GLU A 153 8.77 8.81 -16.18
C GLU A 153 9.45 8.06 -15.02
N ILE A 154 9.48 6.73 -15.05
CA ILE A 154 10.15 5.91 -14.03
C ILE A 154 10.97 4.79 -14.68
N ARG A 155 11.98 4.30 -13.95
CA ARG A 155 12.68 3.04 -14.25
C ARG A 155 12.50 2.09 -13.08
N LEU A 156 12.20 0.83 -13.38
CA LEU A 156 12.06 -0.24 -12.39
C LEU A 156 13.24 -1.20 -12.53
N GLN A 157 13.95 -1.41 -11.44
CA GLN A 157 14.90 -2.50 -11.29
C GLN A 157 14.37 -3.47 -10.24
N VAL A 158 14.37 -4.76 -10.59
CA VAL A 158 14.03 -5.87 -9.69
C VAL A 158 15.30 -6.69 -9.51
N GLU A 159 15.73 -6.83 -8.26
CA GLU A 159 17.04 -7.37 -7.92
C GLU A 159 18.17 -6.59 -8.62
N GLN A 160 18.77 -7.17 -9.67
CA GLN A 160 19.83 -6.57 -10.47
C GLN A 160 19.41 -6.31 -11.92
N GLN A 161 18.16 -6.60 -12.28
CA GLN A 161 17.67 -6.54 -13.67
C GLN A 161 16.70 -5.37 -13.85
N GLU A 162 16.90 -4.61 -14.92
CA GLU A 162 15.94 -3.59 -15.34
C GLU A 162 14.72 -4.27 -15.99
N VAL A 163 13.54 -3.85 -15.57
CA VAL A 163 12.26 -4.40 -16.04
C VAL A 163 11.57 -3.37 -16.90
N GLU A 164 11.25 -3.75 -18.14
CA GLU A 164 10.50 -2.91 -19.06
C GLU A 164 9.05 -2.77 -18.59
N LEU A 165 8.58 -1.53 -18.48
CA LEU A 165 7.23 -1.23 -18.01
C LEU A 165 6.25 -1.13 -19.18
N PRO A 166 5.07 -1.79 -19.09
CA PRO A 166 4.00 -1.59 -20.05
C PRO A 166 3.41 -0.18 -19.91
N SER A 167 2.51 0.22 -20.83
CA SER A 167 1.86 1.53 -20.75
C SER A 167 0.94 1.67 -19.53
N ILE A 168 1.52 2.10 -18.41
CA ILE A 168 0.84 2.27 -17.12
C ILE A 168 0.78 3.74 -16.70
N GLU A 169 -0.20 4.02 -15.84
CA GLU A 169 -0.38 5.30 -15.12
C GLU A 169 -0.12 5.17 -13.62
N GLY A 170 -0.08 3.94 -13.09
CA GLY A 170 0.26 3.65 -11.71
C GLY A 170 1.08 2.36 -11.61
N LEU A 171 2.07 2.37 -10.72
CA LEU A 171 2.88 1.21 -10.34
C LEU A 171 2.66 0.95 -8.85
N ILE A 172 2.26 -0.27 -8.49
CA ILE A 172 1.87 -0.62 -7.12
C ILE A 172 2.65 -1.86 -6.69
N PHE A 173 3.32 -1.76 -5.55
CA PHE A 173 3.98 -2.85 -4.86
C PHE A 173 3.03 -3.33 -3.76
N ILE A 174 2.64 -4.60 -3.78
CA ILE A 174 1.75 -5.18 -2.75
C ILE A 174 2.47 -6.28 -1.99
N ASN A 175 2.33 -6.27 -0.67
CA ASN A 175 2.82 -7.29 0.27
C ASN A 175 1.70 -8.24 0.71
N ILE A 176 0.44 -7.78 0.63
CA ILE A 176 -0.72 -8.57 0.98
C ILE A 176 -1.66 -8.66 -0.23
N PRO A 177 -2.42 -9.76 -0.39
CA PRO A 177 -3.35 -9.94 -1.51
C PRO A 177 -4.64 -9.14 -1.31
N SER A 178 -4.52 -7.84 -1.01
CA SER A 178 -5.61 -6.92 -0.74
C SER A 178 -5.15 -5.49 -0.95
N TRP A 179 -5.88 -4.73 -1.77
CA TRP A 179 -5.62 -3.33 -2.05
C TRP A 179 -6.92 -2.53 -2.04
N GLY A 180 -6.87 -1.29 -1.54
CA GLY A 180 -7.97 -0.33 -1.68
C GLY A 180 -9.31 -0.84 -1.11
N SER A 181 -9.31 -1.35 0.12
CA SER A 181 -10.49 -1.92 0.80
C SER A 181 -10.91 -3.33 0.33
N GLY A 182 -9.96 -4.18 -0.05
CA GLY A 182 -10.22 -5.60 -0.33
C GLY A 182 -10.22 -6.01 -1.80
N ALA A 183 -9.78 -5.16 -2.71
CA ALA A 183 -9.66 -5.54 -4.11
C ALA A 183 -8.40 -6.40 -4.34
N ASP A 184 -8.52 -7.38 -5.23
CA ASP A 184 -7.40 -8.23 -5.63
C ASP A 184 -6.74 -7.65 -6.88
N LEU A 185 -5.63 -6.94 -6.68
CA LEU A 185 -4.84 -6.38 -7.78
C LEU A 185 -4.12 -7.47 -8.58
N TRP A 186 -3.69 -8.55 -7.93
CA TRP A 186 -2.91 -9.61 -8.58
C TRP A 186 -3.79 -10.50 -9.45
N GLY A 187 -5.00 -10.79 -8.98
CA GLY A 187 -5.95 -11.69 -9.62
C GLY A 187 -5.61 -13.16 -9.43
N SER A 188 -6.53 -14.03 -9.84
CA SER A 188 -6.46 -15.49 -9.63
C SER A 188 -5.95 -16.30 -10.81
N ASP A 189 -5.70 -15.65 -11.96
CA ASP A 189 -5.23 -16.34 -13.17
C ASP A 189 -3.88 -17.02 -12.92
N SER A 190 -3.69 -18.24 -13.44
CA SER A 190 -2.40 -18.92 -13.35
C SER A 190 -1.44 -18.37 -14.42
N ASP A 191 -0.26 -17.95 -13.99
CA ASP A 191 0.81 -17.50 -14.87
C ASP A 191 2.11 -18.19 -14.45
N SER A 192 2.73 -18.97 -15.34
CA SER A 192 3.92 -19.75 -15.00
C SER A 192 5.15 -18.89 -14.69
N ARG A 193 5.09 -17.58 -14.92
CA ARG A 193 6.16 -16.63 -14.60
C ARG A 193 6.16 -16.23 -13.12
N PHE A 194 5.07 -16.49 -12.41
CA PHE A 194 4.83 -15.94 -11.10
C PHE A 194 4.30 -16.99 -10.13
N GLU A 195 4.70 -16.83 -8.87
CA GLU A 195 4.17 -17.62 -7.77
C GLU A 195 2.88 -16.99 -7.22
N LYS A 196 2.14 -17.78 -6.45
CA LYS A 196 0.95 -17.26 -5.77
C LYS A 196 1.39 -16.28 -4.67
N PRO A 197 0.80 -15.07 -4.61
CA PRO A 197 1.14 -14.08 -3.58
C PRO A 197 0.98 -14.62 -2.17
N ARG A 198 1.95 -14.29 -1.33
CA ARG A 198 1.94 -14.57 0.11
C ARG A 198 2.53 -13.38 0.84
N MET A 199 2.08 -13.18 2.07
CA MET A 199 2.56 -12.09 2.92
C MET A 199 3.77 -12.48 3.77
N ASP A 200 4.30 -13.69 3.58
CA ASP A 200 5.28 -14.35 4.46
C ASP A 200 6.38 -15.10 3.67
N ASP A 201 6.61 -14.70 2.42
CA ASP A 201 7.56 -15.35 1.52
C ASP A 201 8.80 -14.50 1.18
N GLY A 202 8.88 -13.29 1.72
CA GLY A 202 9.95 -12.34 1.48
C GLY A 202 9.90 -11.70 0.09
N LEU A 203 8.73 -11.72 -0.58
CA LEU A 203 8.53 -11.13 -1.90
C LEU A 203 7.48 -10.02 -1.87
N LEU A 204 7.62 -9.06 -2.79
CA LEU A 204 6.53 -8.16 -3.18
C LEU A 204 6.07 -8.49 -4.59
N GLU A 205 4.77 -8.33 -4.80
CA GLU A 205 4.18 -8.31 -6.12
C GLU A 205 4.15 -6.89 -6.69
N VAL A 206 4.60 -6.74 -7.94
CA VAL A 206 4.56 -5.48 -8.67
C VAL A 206 3.46 -5.51 -9.72
N VAL A 207 2.52 -4.58 -9.60
CA VAL A 207 1.33 -4.50 -10.44
C VAL A 207 1.20 -3.12 -11.08
N GLY A 208 0.89 -3.11 -12.38
CA GLY A 208 0.61 -1.92 -13.15
C GLY A 208 -0.89 -1.66 -13.32
N VAL A 209 -1.31 -0.40 -13.20
CA VAL A 209 -2.67 0.06 -13.54
C VAL A 209 -2.61 1.13 -14.63
N THR A 210 -3.65 1.18 -15.47
CA THR A 210 -3.66 2.01 -16.70
C THR A 210 -4.58 3.23 -16.57
N GLY A 211 -4.93 3.61 -15.35
CA GLY A 211 -5.80 4.75 -15.05
C GLY A 211 -7.07 4.36 -14.27
N VAL A 212 -7.86 5.38 -13.93
CA VAL A 212 -8.99 5.26 -13.00
C VAL A 212 -10.04 4.24 -13.44
N MET A 213 -10.36 4.17 -14.74
CA MET A 213 -11.36 3.21 -15.23
C MET A 213 -10.91 1.76 -15.01
N HIS A 214 -9.63 1.48 -15.26
CA HIS A 214 -9.06 0.15 -15.01
C HIS A 214 -9.06 -0.16 -13.52
N MET A 215 -8.65 0.79 -12.66
CA MET A 215 -8.71 0.63 -11.21
C MET A 215 -10.13 0.35 -10.70
N GLY A 216 -11.14 1.04 -11.25
CA GLY A 216 -12.55 0.77 -10.92
C GLY A 216 -13.02 -0.62 -11.34
N GLN A 217 -12.54 -1.13 -12.48
CA GLN A 217 -12.79 -2.52 -12.90
C GLN A 217 -12.12 -3.53 -11.97
N VAL A 218 -10.91 -3.25 -11.48
CA VAL A 218 -10.22 -4.07 -10.47
C VAL A 218 -11.01 -4.08 -9.17
N GLN A 219 -11.43 -2.91 -8.68
CA GLN A 219 -12.18 -2.80 -7.44
C GLN A 219 -13.56 -3.49 -7.51
N GLY A 220 -14.14 -3.55 -8.72
CA GLY A 220 -15.37 -4.30 -9.00
C GLY A 220 -15.17 -5.79 -9.29
N GLY A 221 -13.94 -6.31 -9.29
CA GLY A 221 -13.62 -7.71 -9.60
C GLY A 221 -13.80 -8.11 -11.07
N LEU A 222 -13.87 -7.14 -11.98
CA LEU A 222 -14.05 -7.38 -13.42
C LEU A 222 -12.73 -7.61 -14.15
N ARG A 223 -11.62 -7.13 -13.59
CA ARG A 223 -10.26 -7.28 -14.11
C ARG A 223 -9.26 -7.38 -12.95
N SER A 224 -8.06 -7.87 -13.24
CA SER A 224 -6.88 -7.71 -12.38
C SER A 224 -5.98 -6.60 -12.93
N GLY A 225 -5.03 -6.15 -12.13
CA GLY A 225 -3.95 -5.32 -12.63
C GLY A 225 -2.99 -6.11 -13.54
N ILE A 226 -2.05 -5.38 -14.14
CA ILE A 226 -1.02 -5.95 -15.01
C ILE A 226 0.12 -6.46 -14.12
N ARG A 227 0.31 -7.78 -14.02
CA ARG A 227 1.44 -8.37 -13.29
C ARG A 227 2.75 -8.03 -14.01
N ILE A 228 3.69 -7.42 -13.29
CA ILE A 228 4.96 -6.95 -13.84
C ILE A 228 6.11 -7.80 -13.30
N ALA A 229 6.21 -7.96 -11.98
CA ALA A 229 7.32 -8.64 -11.33
C ALA A 229 6.93 -9.22 -9.96
N GLN A 230 7.76 -10.14 -9.47
CA GLN A 230 7.85 -10.57 -8.07
C GLN A 230 9.33 -10.57 -7.69
N GLY A 231 9.67 -10.17 -6.46
CA GLY A 231 11.06 -10.05 -6.02
C GLY A 231 11.21 -9.59 -4.58
N SER A 232 12.44 -9.62 -4.08
CA SER A 232 12.81 -9.29 -2.69
C SER A 232 13.53 -7.94 -2.56
N TYR A 233 14.01 -7.39 -3.67
CA TYR A 233 14.65 -6.08 -3.72
C TYR A 233 14.22 -5.31 -4.95
N PHE A 234 13.88 -4.04 -4.75
CA PHE A 234 13.43 -3.15 -5.82
C PHE A 234 14.13 -1.82 -5.73
N ARG A 235 14.43 -1.25 -6.89
CA ARG A 235 14.84 0.14 -7.02
C ARG A 235 13.98 0.80 -8.08
N VAL A 236 13.27 1.85 -7.68
CA VAL A 236 12.51 2.71 -8.59
C VAL A 236 13.25 4.04 -8.72
N THR A 237 13.62 4.40 -9.93
CA THR A 237 14.16 5.73 -10.22
C THR A 237 13.07 6.58 -10.83
N LEU A 238 12.69 7.65 -10.15
CA LEU A 238 11.76 8.66 -10.68
C LEU A 238 12.54 9.64 -11.55
N LEU A 239 12.19 9.73 -12.83
CA LEU A 239 12.77 10.69 -13.78
C LEU A 239 12.05 12.05 -13.74
N LYS A 240 10.90 12.10 -13.06
CA LYS A 240 10.06 13.28 -12.85
C LYS A 240 9.38 13.18 -11.50
N ALA A 241 9.18 14.32 -10.84
CA ALA A 241 8.42 14.41 -9.59
C ALA A 241 7.05 13.74 -9.77
N THR A 242 6.81 12.69 -9.00
CA THR A 242 5.64 11.83 -9.10
C THR A 242 5.15 11.50 -7.69
N PRO A 243 3.84 11.58 -7.41
CA PRO A 243 3.30 11.20 -6.11
C PRO A 243 3.61 9.75 -5.76
N VAL A 244 3.90 9.51 -4.48
CA VAL A 244 4.08 8.19 -3.87
C VAL A 244 3.17 8.12 -2.65
N GLN A 245 2.62 6.95 -2.35
CA GLN A 245 1.89 6.69 -1.11
C GLN A 245 2.36 5.37 -0.51
N VAL A 246 2.35 5.26 0.81
CA VAL A 246 2.65 4.03 1.54
C VAL A 246 1.55 3.75 2.54
N ASP A 247 0.95 2.56 2.47
CA ASP A 247 -0.15 2.11 3.35
C ASP A 247 -1.33 3.09 3.45
N GLY A 248 -1.58 3.85 2.38
CA GLY A 248 -2.67 4.82 2.28
C GLY A 248 -2.34 6.24 2.74
N GLU A 249 -1.11 6.50 3.16
CA GLU A 249 -0.64 7.85 3.49
C GLU A 249 0.32 8.38 2.40
N PRO A 250 0.14 9.63 1.93
CA PRO A 250 0.97 10.23 0.87
C PRO A 250 2.35 10.72 1.35
#